data_AF-A0A1L6RBN4-F1
#
_entry.id   AF-A0A1L6RBN4-F1
#
_cell.length_a   1.000
_cell.length_b   1.000
_cell.length_c   1.000
_cell.angle_alpha   90.00
_cell.angle_beta   90.00
_cell.angle_gamma   90.00
#
_symmetry.space_group_name_H-M   'P 1'
#
loop_
_entity.id
_entity.type
_entity.pdbx_description
1 polymer ?
#
loop_
_entity_poly.entity_id
_entity_poly.type
_entity_poly.pdbx_seq_one_letter_code
_entity_poly.pdbx_strand_id
1 'polypeptide(L)'
;MNWIPHIMAAGQGDLSSPAAQELGHKYWQTSAQGHYIVDYAKYFSSLIELSRYLRVTQVQLRLAMIKADERHSHQFTMNDHIIRFNNNEGYQSFLKPQS
;
A
#
# COMPACT_ATOMS: atom_id res chain seq x y z
N MET A 1 -1.19 -16.87 -1.26
CA MET A 1 -1.78 -17.73 -2.31
C MET A 1 -0.94 -17.54 -3.57
N ASN A 2 -0.64 -18.59 -4.35
CA ASN A 2 0.14 -18.46 -5.59
C ASN A 2 -0.80 -18.10 -6.76
N TRP A 3 -0.70 -16.87 -7.28
CA TRP A 3 -1.63 -16.34 -8.28
C TRP A 3 -1.22 -16.61 -9.74
N ILE A 4 0.01 -17.04 -9.99
CA ILE A 4 0.58 -17.21 -11.32
C ILE A 4 -0.27 -18.12 -12.25
N PRO A 5 -0.80 -19.27 -11.79
CA PRO A 5 -1.61 -20.13 -12.65
C PRO A 5 -2.90 -19.47 -13.16
N HIS A 6 -3.54 -18.62 -12.34
CA HIS A 6 -4.77 -17.93 -12.72
C HIS A 6 -4.51 -16.82 -13.73
N ILE A 7 -3.40 -16.10 -13.57
CA ILE A 7 -2.96 -15.05 -14.51
C ILE A 7 -2.64 -15.67 -15.88
N MET A 8 -1.91 -16.80 -15.90
CA MET A 8 -1.65 -17.53 -17.14
C MET A 8 -2.92 -18.04 -17.81
N ALA A 9 -3.89 -18.54 -17.04
CA ALA A 9 -5.17 -19.01 -17.58
C ALA A 9 -5.98 -17.86 -18.22
N ALA A 10 -6.02 -16.69 -17.58
CA ALA A 10 -6.71 -15.51 -18.13
C ALA A 10 -6.08 -15.01 -19.44
N GLY A 11 -4.75 -15.11 -19.56
CA GLY A 11 -4.03 -14.75 -20.77
C GLY A 11 -3.87 -15.87 -21.80
N GLN A 12 -4.46 -17.05 -21.58
CA GLN A 12 -4.28 -18.22 -22.44
C GLN A 12 -2.79 -18.57 -22.67
N GLY A 13 -1.96 -18.38 -21.64
CA GLY A 13 -0.51 -18.56 -21.69
C GLY A 13 0.30 -17.31 -22.01
N ASP A 14 -0.33 -16.21 -22.45
CA ASP A 14 0.33 -14.93 -22.70
C ASP A 14 0.11 -13.95 -21.53
N LEU A 15 1.18 -13.74 -20.76
CA LEU A 15 1.20 -12.81 -19.63
C LEU A 15 1.17 -11.33 -20.05
N SER A 16 1.43 -11.02 -21.32
CA SER A 16 1.36 -9.66 -21.86
C SER A 16 -0.05 -9.28 -22.36
N SER A 17 -0.95 -10.26 -22.45
CA SER A 17 -2.33 -10.01 -22.87
C SER A 17 -3.06 -9.06 -21.90
N PRO A 18 -4.00 -8.24 -22.39
CA PRO A 18 -4.78 -7.34 -21.53
C PRO A 18 -5.47 -8.06 -20.37
N ALA A 19 -6.00 -9.27 -20.61
CA ALA A 19 -6.70 -10.07 -19.60
C ALA A 19 -5.76 -10.58 -18.50
N ALA A 20 -4.53 -11.01 -18.85
CA ALA A 20 -3.52 -11.39 -17.87
C ALA A 20 -3.05 -10.18 -17.06
N GLN A 21 -2.82 -9.04 -17.71
CA GLN A 21 -2.40 -7.81 -17.03
C GLN A 21 -3.48 -7.29 -16.07
N GLU A 22 -4.74 -7.27 -16.48
CA GLU A 22 -5.87 -6.84 -15.64
C GLU A 22 -6.03 -7.75 -14.42
N LEU A 23 -5.99 -9.08 -14.62
CA LEU A 23 -6.10 -10.03 -13.52
C LEU A 23 -4.88 -10.00 -12.59
N GLY A 24 -3.68 -9.83 -13.15
CA GLY A 24 -2.45 -9.63 -12.39
C GLY A 24 -2.50 -8.35 -11.55
N HIS A 25 -3.00 -7.26 -12.13
CA HIS A 25 -3.22 -5.99 -11.43
C HIS A 25 -4.26 -6.14 -10.31
N LYS A 26 -5.35 -6.88 -10.55
CA LYS A 26 -6.36 -7.18 -9.52
C LYS A 26 -5.80 -8.03 -8.38
N TYR A 27 -5.03 -9.07 -8.69
CA TYR A 27 -4.38 -9.88 -7.67
C TYR A 27 -3.30 -9.11 -6.91
N TRP A 28 -2.63 -8.17 -7.56
CA TRP A 28 -1.71 -7.25 -6.92
C TRP A 28 -2.42 -6.26 -5.98
N GLN A 29 -3.49 -5.61 -6.43
CA GLN A 29 -4.31 -4.73 -5.59
C GLN A 29 -4.99 -5.45 -4.43
N THR A 30 -5.32 -6.73 -4.61
CA THR A 30 -5.88 -7.59 -3.55
C THR A 30 -4.78 -8.35 -2.80
N SER A 31 -3.53 -8.21 -3.21
CA SER A 31 -2.38 -8.74 -2.48
C SER A 31 -2.29 -8.00 -1.17
N ALA A 32 -2.21 -8.75 -0.08
CA ALA A 32 -2.17 -8.21 1.28
C ALA A 32 -0.89 -7.41 1.61
N GLN A 33 -0.15 -6.90 0.62
CA GLN A 33 0.94 -5.95 0.86
C GLN A 33 0.32 -4.59 1.13
N GLY A 34 -0.20 -4.44 2.36
CA GLY A 34 -0.95 -3.28 2.80
C GLY A 34 -0.31 -1.93 2.44
N HIS A 35 -1.17 -0.91 2.31
CA HIS A 35 -0.81 0.44 1.87
C HIS A 35 0.30 1.11 2.69
N TYR A 36 0.53 0.66 3.92
CA TYR A 36 1.54 1.21 4.82
C TYR A 36 2.57 0.16 5.21
N ILE A 37 3.85 0.52 5.07
CA ILE A 37 5.00 -0.27 5.48
C ILE A 37 5.59 0.35 6.74
N VAL A 38 5.75 -0.45 7.78
CA VAL A 38 6.36 -0.05 9.05
C VAL A 38 7.69 -0.78 9.24
N ASP A 39 8.73 -0.02 9.58
CA ASP A 39 10.10 -0.49 9.83
C ASP A 39 10.63 -1.41 8.71
N TYR A 40 10.21 -1.16 7.48
CA TYR A 40 10.59 -1.92 6.28
C TYR A 40 10.20 -3.42 6.31
N ALA A 41 9.39 -3.86 7.27
CA ALA A 41 9.12 -5.28 7.51
C ALA A 41 7.64 -5.61 7.68
N LYS A 42 6.83 -4.69 8.22
CA LYS A 42 5.41 -4.95 8.53
C LYS A 42 4.51 -4.16 7.59
N TYR A 43 3.48 -4.82 7.08
CA TYR A 43 2.51 -4.24 6.15
C TYR A 43 1.15 -4.08 6.82
N PHE A 44 0.49 -2.95 6.59
CA PHE A 44 -0.83 -2.64 7.10
C PHE A 44 -1.73 -2.14 5.98
N SER A 45 -2.91 -2.75 5.83
CA SER A 45 -3.86 -2.43 4.78
C SER A 45 -4.87 -1.36 5.19
N SER A 46 -4.92 -0.96 6.47
CA SER A 46 -5.84 0.06 6.94
C SER A 46 -5.23 1.03 7.96
N LEU A 47 -5.70 2.28 7.93
CA LEU A 47 -5.36 3.30 8.92
C LEU A 47 -5.79 2.91 10.36
N ILE A 48 -6.85 2.13 10.48
CA ILE A 48 -7.36 1.64 11.78
C ILE A 48 -6.36 0.67 12.40
N GLU A 49 -5.88 -0.31 11.64
CA GLU A 49 -4.89 -1.28 12.13
C GLU A 49 -3.54 -0.62 12.40
N LEU A 50 -3.10 0.27 11.51
CA LEU A 50 -1.87 1.02 11.69
C LEU A 50 -1.89 1.89 12.95
N SER A 51 -2.96 2.67 13.15
CA SER A 51 -3.10 3.52 14.35
C SER A 51 -3.14 2.71 15.65
N ARG A 52 -3.81 1.55 15.64
CA ARG A 52 -3.81 0.61 16.78
C ARG A 52 -2.41 0.07 17.06
N TYR A 53 -1.66 -0.33 16.03
CA TYR A 53 -0.30 -0.84 16.16
C TYR A 53 0.64 0.22 16.75
N LEU A 54 0.60 1.44 16.21
CA LEU A 54 1.41 2.57 16.65
C LEU A 54 0.97 3.14 18.01
N ARG A 55 -0.18 2.70 18.55
CA ARG A 55 -0.79 3.23 19.78
C ARG A 55 -1.05 4.74 19.72
N VAL A 56 -1.54 5.21 18.57
CA VAL A 56 -1.91 6.63 18.35
C VAL A 56 -3.36 6.74 17.93
N THR A 57 -3.94 7.94 18.05
CA THR A 57 -5.24 8.21 17.46
C THR A 57 -5.14 8.32 15.93
N GLN A 58 -6.21 7.98 15.21
CA GLN A 58 -6.26 8.18 13.76
C GLN A 58 -6.09 9.65 13.36
N VAL A 59 -6.51 10.59 14.22
CA VAL A 59 -6.34 12.03 14.00
C VAL A 59 -4.86 12.40 13.99
N GLN A 60 -4.09 11.97 14.99
CA GLN A 60 -2.64 12.20 15.05
C GLN A 60 -1.92 11.60 13.85
N LEU A 61 -2.29 10.36 13.49
CA LEU A 61 -1.69 9.66 12.35
C LEU A 61 -1.96 10.40 11.02
N ARG A 62 -3.20 10.84 10.77
CA ARG A 62 -3.55 11.62 9.59
C ARG A 62 -2.81 12.96 9.52
N LEU A 63 -2.68 13.66 10.64
CA LEU A 63 -1.93 14.93 10.67
C LEU A 63 -0.45 14.73 10.32
N ALA A 64 0.17 13.64 10.77
CA ALA A 64 1.54 13.32 10.41
C ALA A 64 1.68 12.96 8.92
N MET A 65 0.72 12.21 8.38
CA MET A 65 0.65 11.87 6.94
C MET A 65 0.52 13.11 6.06
N ILE A 66 -0.40 14.04 6.39
CA ILE A 66 -0.56 15.31 5.66
C ILE A 66 0.75 16.09 5.63
N LYS A 67 1.43 16.23 6.78
CA LYS A 67 2.72 16.92 6.86
C LYS A 67 3.82 16.24 6.05
N ALA A 68 3.81 14.91 5.97
CA ALA A 68 4.75 14.16 5.14
C ALA A 68 4.47 14.42 3.65
N ASP A 69 3.20 14.40 3.24
CA ASP A 69 2.76 14.68 1.87
C ASP A 69 3.07 16.11 1.44
N GLU A 70 2.79 17.12 2.27
CA GLU A 70 3.14 18.53 2.04
C GLU A 70 4.66 18.74 1.86
N ARG A 71 5.47 17.88 2.47
CA ARG A 71 6.94 17.93 2.37
C ARG A 71 7.47 17.04 1.26
N HIS A 72 6.60 16.41 0.47
CA HIS A 72 6.96 15.39 -0.52
C HIS A 72 7.85 14.28 0.07
N SER A 73 7.66 13.96 1.36
CA SER A 73 8.41 12.92 2.04
C SER A 73 7.70 11.58 1.91
N HIS A 74 8.40 10.58 1.39
CA HIS A 74 7.85 9.23 1.25
C HIS A 74 7.82 8.42 2.56
N GLN A 75 8.33 9.01 3.64
CA GLN A 75 8.38 8.38 4.95
C GLN A 75 8.30 9.40 6.08
N PHE A 76 7.82 8.97 7.25
CA PHE A 76 7.88 9.74 8.48
C PHE A 76 8.06 8.82 9.69
N THR A 77 8.53 9.39 10.80
CA THR A 77 8.69 8.65 12.06
C THR A 77 7.54 8.98 13.02
N MET A 78 6.98 7.98 13.69
CA MET A 78 5.98 8.16 14.73
C MET A 78 6.11 7.04 15.78
N ASN A 79 6.20 7.43 17.06
CA ASN A 79 6.42 6.50 18.18
C ASN A 79 7.55 5.49 17.90
N ASP A 80 8.72 6.00 17.51
CA ASP A 80 9.94 5.22 17.19
C ASP A 80 9.83 4.25 16.02
N HIS A 81 8.73 4.29 15.26
CA HIS A 81 8.54 3.53 14.04
C HIS A 81 8.74 4.39 12.80
N ILE A 82 9.33 3.83 11.74
CA ILE A 82 9.40 4.45 10.42
C ILE A 82 8.20 3.95 9.61
N ILE A 83 7.36 4.87 9.16
CA ILE A 83 6.17 4.60 8.34
C ILE A 83 6.43 5.09 6.92
N ARG A 84 6.13 4.23 5.95
CA ARG A 84 6.24 4.47 4.51
C ARG A 84 4.93 4.09 3.85
N PHE A 85 4.55 4.73 2.75
CA PHE A 85 3.51 4.19 1.89
C PHE A 85 4.11 3.12 0.97
N ASN A 86 3.31 2.14 0.58
CA ASN A 86 3.71 1.12 -0.36
C ASN A 86 3.68 1.70 -1.79
N ASN A 87 4.84 2.07 -2.34
CA ASN A 87 4.97 2.72 -3.66
C ASN A 87 4.71 1.78 -4.85
N ASN A 88 4.53 0.50 -4.58
CA ASN A 88 4.21 -0.56 -5.52
C ASN A 88 2.84 -0.40 -6.22
N GLU A 89 1.95 0.44 -5.69
CA GLU A 89 0.63 0.70 -6.26
C GLU A 89 0.56 1.99 -7.12
N GLY A 90 1.68 2.63 -7.44
CA GLY A 90 1.67 3.98 -8.01
C GLY A 90 1.15 5.04 -7.02
N TYR A 91 1.06 4.67 -5.74
CA TYR A 91 0.70 5.53 -4.62
C TYR A 91 1.83 6.56 -4.43
N GLN A 92 1.52 7.86 -4.51
CA GLN A 92 2.52 8.94 -4.40
C GLN A 92 2.43 9.72 -3.08
N SER A 93 1.40 9.50 -2.27
CA SER A 93 1.10 10.24 -1.04
C SER A 93 0.52 9.33 0.01
N PHE A 94 0.66 9.61 1.31
CA PHE A 94 0.08 8.81 2.39
C PHE A 94 -1.45 8.82 2.41
N LEU A 95 -2.04 9.95 2.02
CA LEU A 95 -3.46 10.09 1.79
C LEU A 95 -3.66 10.26 0.29
N LYS A 96 -4.37 9.33 -0.36
CA LYS A 96 -4.81 9.51 -1.76
C LYS A 96 -5.37 10.93 -1.92
N PRO A 97 -4.95 11.69 -2.95
CA PRO A 97 -5.63 12.93 -3.29
C PRO A 97 -7.12 12.62 -3.44
N GLN A 98 -7.98 13.37 -2.75
CA GLN A 98 -9.40 13.35 -3.08
C GLN A 98 -9.52 14.01 -4.46
N SER A 99 -9.71 13.18 -5.49
CA SER A 99 -10.17 13.61 -6.81
C SER A 99 -11.58 14.19 -6.71
#